data_AF-A0A9D5JM94-F1
#
_entry.id   AF-A0A9D5JM94-F1
#
_cell.length_a   1.000
_cell.length_b   1.000
_cell.length_c   1.000
_cell.angle_alpha   90.00
_cell.angle_beta   90.00
_cell.angle_gamma   90.00
#
_symmetry.space_group_name_H-M   'P 1'
#
loop_
_entity.id
_entity.type
_entity.pdbx_description
1 polymer ?
#
loop_
_entity_poly.entity_id
_entity_poly.type
_entity_poly.pdbx_seq_one_letter_code
_entity_poly.pdbx_strand_id
1 'polypeptide(L)'
;MAATRARHTLTILASHARLSSFVTELKKDPAYGIAAAPTADPEDHVCGECGGRLLNVIGQDGRIRYRCEHRQHCGNRLPACRSCGTGLPRRADAMTEARCGCGVGYPTCPECGDGWLVKRSGPYGRFLGCVRFPSCVGKSRR
;
A
#
# COMPACT_ATOMS: atom_id res chain seq x y z
N MET A 1 -0.76 52.05 18.48
CA MET A 1 0.14 51.22 17.66
C MET A 1 -0.38 49.79 17.71
N ALA A 2 -0.89 49.26 16.61
CA ALA A 2 -1.43 47.90 16.56
C ALA A 2 -0.30 46.92 16.19
N ALA A 3 0.15 46.12 17.15
CA ALA A 3 1.10 45.03 16.89
C ALA A 3 0.33 43.86 16.27
N THR A 4 0.44 43.68 14.95
CA THR A 4 -0.07 42.47 14.28
C THR A 4 0.79 41.28 14.70
N ARG A 5 0.20 40.33 15.43
CA ARG A 5 0.83 39.09 15.89
C ARG A 5 1.45 38.32 14.71
N ALA A 6 2.78 38.36 14.58
CA ALA A 6 3.49 37.56 13.59
C ALA A 6 3.34 36.07 13.93
N ARG A 7 2.92 35.26 12.96
CA ARG A 7 2.99 33.80 13.08
C ARG A 7 4.39 33.37 12.63
N HIS A 8 5.16 32.78 13.53
CA HIS A 8 6.50 32.25 13.27
C HIS A 8 6.50 30.83 12.70
N THR A 9 5.34 30.35 12.26
CA THR A 9 5.15 28.99 11.76
C THR A 9 4.48 29.02 10.39
N LEU A 10 4.97 28.19 9.48
CA LEU A 10 4.47 28.05 8.12
C LEU A 10 4.14 26.58 7.86
N THR A 11 2.95 26.31 7.32
CA THR A 11 2.50 24.96 6.97
C THR A 11 2.73 24.73 5.49
N ILE A 12 3.52 23.71 5.15
CA ILE A 12 3.77 23.31 3.75
C ILE A 12 2.94 22.07 3.44
N LEU A 13 2.14 22.14 2.37
CA LEU A 13 1.52 20.97 1.76
C LEU A 13 2.50 20.38 0.75
N ALA A 14 2.99 19.18 1.00
CA ALA A 14 3.93 18.49 0.11
C ALA A 14 3.41 17.08 -0.25
N SER A 15 3.61 16.67 -1.50
CA SER A 15 3.29 15.30 -1.93
C SER A 15 4.37 14.32 -1.46
N HIS A 16 3.97 13.28 -0.74
CA HIS A 16 4.90 12.25 -0.24
C HIS A 16 5.57 11.43 -1.37
N ALA A 17 4.87 11.19 -2.48
CA ALA A 17 5.36 10.33 -3.57
C ALA A 17 6.48 10.96 -4.43
N ARG A 18 6.52 12.30 -4.51
CA ARG A 18 7.59 13.08 -5.17
C ARG A 18 7.70 14.42 -4.46
N LEU A 19 8.64 14.52 -3.53
CA LEU A 19 8.95 15.80 -2.90
C LEU A 19 9.52 16.75 -3.95
N SER A 20 9.12 18.02 -3.90
CA SER A 20 9.75 19.04 -4.74
C SER A 20 11.20 19.26 -4.31
N SER A 21 12.04 19.78 -5.20
CA SER A 21 13.40 20.19 -4.87
C SER A 21 13.43 21.14 -3.67
N PHE A 22 12.46 22.06 -3.59
CA PHE A 22 12.27 22.96 -2.45
C PHE A 22 12.10 22.23 -1.11
N VAL A 23 11.21 21.23 -1.04
CA VAL A 23 10.98 20.46 0.20
C VAL A 23 12.19 19.57 0.52
N THR A 24 12.92 19.13 -0.50
CA THR A 24 14.14 18.34 -0.34
C THR A 24 15.26 19.16 0.30
N GLU A 25 15.45 20.42 -0.13
CA GLU A 25 16.43 21.34 0.48
C GLU A 25 16.05 21.70 1.92
N LEU A 26 14.77 21.98 2.18
CA LEU A 26 14.29 22.26 3.53
C LEU A 26 14.57 21.11 4.51
N LYS A 27 14.40 19.85 4.07
CA LYS A 27 14.69 18.68 4.91
C LYS A 27 16.19 18.47 5.19
N LYS A 28 17.10 19.02 4.38
CA LYS A 28 18.55 18.85 4.55
C LYS A 28 19.12 19.75 5.65
N ASP A 29 18.49 20.88 5.91
CA ASP A 29 18.98 21.86 6.88
C ASP A 29 18.21 21.74 8.22
N PRO A 30 18.90 21.29 9.29
CA PRO A 30 18.28 21.13 10.60
C PRO A 30 17.87 22.46 11.27
N ALA A 31 18.36 23.61 10.80
CA ALA A 31 18.03 24.93 11.34
C ALA A 31 16.53 25.27 11.19
N TYR A 32 15.82 24.65 10.23
CA TYR A 32 14.41 24.90 9.97
C TYR A 32 13.44 24.23 10.94
N GLY A 33 13.90 23.32 11.81
CA GLY A 33 13.06 22.74 12.87
C GLY A 33 11.74 22.11 12.37
N ILE A 34 11.78 21.41 11.22
CA ILE A 34 10.58 20.89 10.56
C ILE A 34 9.94 19.79 11.43
N ALA A 35 8.84 20.13 12.09
CA ALA A 35 7.98 19.15 12.71
C ALA A 35 7.06 18.55 11.63
N ALA A 36 7.34 17.33 11.18
CA ALA A 36 6.34 16.55 10.48
C ALA A 36 5.19 16.32 11.46
N ALA A 37 3.97 16.73 11.10
CA ALA A 37 2.80 16.18 11.78
C ALA A 37 2.93 14.65 11.70
N PRO A 38 2.64 13.89 12.76
CA PRO A 38 2.54 12.45 12.68
C PRO A 38 1.33 12.12 11.80
N THR A 39 1.49 12.28 10.49
CA THR A 39 0.66 11.60 9.53
C THR A 39 1.00 10.14 9.75
N ALA A 40 0.03 9.38 10.26
CA ALA A 40 0.06 7.94 10.18
C ALA A 40 0.45 7.59 8.75
N ASP A 41 1.72 7.22 8.53
CA ASP A 41 2.27 6.95 7.22
C ASP A 41 1.37 5.91 6.55
N PRO A 42 0.61 6.25 5.49
CA PRO A 42 0.05 5.22 4.65
C PRO A 42 1.22 4.74 3.81
N GLU A 43 1.88 3.70 4.29
CA GLU A 43 2.86 2.89 3.56
C GLU A 43 2.61 2.98 2.04
N ASP A 44 3.51 3.66 1.32
CA ASP A 44 3.37 3.83 -0.12
C ASP A 44 3.50 2.46 -0.78
N HIS A 45 2.37 1.81 -1.03
CA HIS A 45 2.32 0.50 -1.64
C HIS A 45 2.65 0.61 -3.13
N VAL A 46 3.62 -0.16 -3.59
CA VAL A 46 4.05 -0.20 -5.00
C VAL A 46 3.39 -1.35 -5.73
N CYS A 47 2.77 -1.07 -6.87
CA CYS A 47 2.18 -2.06 -7.76
C CYS A 47 3.27 -2.98 -8.34
N GLY A 48 3.21 -4.28 -8.07
CA GLY A 48 4.20 -5.23 -8.60
C GLY A 48 4.02 -5.57 -10.08
N GLU A 49 3.00 -5.03 -10.77
CA GLU A 49 2.84 -5.20 -12.23
C GLU A 49 3.46 -4.06 -13.05
N CYS A 50 3.39 -2.81 -12.56
CA CYS A 50 3.86 -1.65 -13.33
C CYS A 50 4.76 -0.68 -12.55
N GLY A 51 5.04 -0.95 -11.27
CA GLY A 51 5.83 -0.06 -10.41
C GLY A 51 5.12 1.22 -9.96
N GLY A 52 3.89 1.48 -10.40
CA GLY A 52 3.09 2.63 -9.95
C GLY A 52 2.55 2.48 -8.53
N ARG A 53 1.89 3.51 -7.99
CA ARG A 53 1.29 3.49 -6.65
C ARG A 53 0.00 2.66 -6.60
N LEU A 54 -0.19 1.92 -5.52
CA LEU A 54 -1.45 1.30 -5.15
C LEU A 54 -2.21 2.22 -4.20
N LEU A 55 -3.35 2.71 -4.66
CA LEU A 55 -4.24 3.58 -3.89
C LEU A 55 -5.19 2.73 -3.06
N ASN A 56 -5.37 3.08 -1.79
CA ASN A 56 -6.40 2.51 -0.94
C ASN A 56 -7.78 3.05 -1.36
N VAL A 57 -8.77 2.18 -1.43
CA VAL A 57 -10.13 2.50 -1.86
C VAL A 57 -11.09 1.71 -1.00
N ILE A 58 -12.01 2.40 -0.35
CA ILE A 58 -13.09 1.77 0.41
C ILE A 58 -14.18 1.39 -0.58
N GLY A 59 -14.48 0.10 -0.69
CA GLY A 59 -15.58 -0.40 -1.51
C GLY A 59 -16.95 -0.05 -0.92
N GLN A 60 -18.00 -0.21 -1.73
CA GLN A 60 -19.39 -0.06 -1.26
C GLN A 60 -19.73 -1.04 -0.13
N ASP A 61 -19.06 -2.18 -0.09
CA ASP A 61 -19.13 -3.20 0.97
C ASP A 61 -18.33 -2.83 2.24
N GLY A 62 -17.79 -1.62 2.32
CA GLY A 62 -16.94 -1.15 3.43
C GLY A 62 -15.56 -1.81 3.47
N ARG A 63 -15.23 -2.72 2.55
CA ARG A 63 -13.94 -3.40 2.53
C ARG A 63 -12.89 -2.57 1.81
N ILE A 64 -11.71 -2.48 2.40
CA ILE A 64 -10.56 -1.82 1.79
C ILE A 64 -10.01 -2.69 0.66
N ARG A 65 -9.80 -2.06 -0.50
CA ARG A 65 -9.13 -2.63 -1.66
C ARG A 65 -8.05 -1.67 -2.11
N TYR A 66 -7.02 -2.22 -2.74
CA TYR A 66 -5.92 -1.49 -3.31
C TYR A 66 -6.02 -1.59 -4.83
N ARG A 67 -5.94 -0.46 -5.51
CA ARG A 67 -6.00 -0.39 -6.98
C ARG A 67 -4.86 0.47 -7.48
N CYS A 68 -4.24 0.05 -8.57
CA CYS A 68 -3.18 0.82 -9.20
C CYS A 68 -3.69 2.21 -9.64
N GLU A 69 -2.85 3.23 -9.51
CA GLU A 69 -3.13 4.57 -10.01
C GLU A 69 -3.26 4.61 -11.55
N HIS A 70 -2.51 3.76 -12.25
CA HIS A 70 -2.52 3.65 -13.71
C HIS A 70 -3.72 2.84 -14.23
N ARG A 71 -4.95 3.20 -13.83
CA ARG A 71 -6.17 2.40 -14.10
C ARG A 71 -6.43 2.09 -15.57
N GLN A 72 -5.96 2.94 -16.48
CA GLN A 72 -6.15 2.75 -17.93
C GLN A 72 -5.18 1.73 -18.53
N HIS A 73 -4.08 1.42 -17.85
CA HIS A 73 -3.01 0.57 -18.38
C HIS A 73 -2.67 -0.61 -17.47
N CYS A 74 -3.00 -0.52 -16.18
CA CYS A 74 -2.73 -1.53 -15.17
C CYS A 74 -4.02 -1.88 -14.43
N GLY A 75 -4.47 -3.12 -14.64
CA GLY A 75 -5.64 -3.68 -13.98
C GLY A 75 -5.39 -4.19 -12.56
N ASN A 76 -4.17 -4.02 -12.02
CA ASN A 76 -3.79 -4.58 -10.73
C ASN A 76 -4.66 -4.06 -9.60
N ARG A 77 -5.40 -4.99 -9.00
CA ARG A 77 -6.25 -4.78 -7.83
C ARG A 77 -5.98 -5.89 -6.83
N LEU A 78 -5.76 -5.50 -5.59
CA LEU A 78 -5.47 -6.39 -4.48
C LEU A 78 -6.45 -6.10 -3.34
N PRO A 79 -6.98 -7.11 -2.64
CA PRO A 79 -7.78 -6.89 -1.44
C PRO A 79 -6.89 -6.50 -0.26
N ALA A 80 -7.46 -5.85 0.75
CA ALA A 80 -6.78 -5.76 2.04
C ALA A 80 -6.59 -7.14 2.70
N CYS A 81 -5.70 -7.18 3.70
CA CYS A 81 -5.41 -8.33 4.53
C CYS A 81 -6.70 -8.90 5.13
N ARG A 82 -6.89 -10.22 5.02
CA ARG A 82 -8.10 -10.89 5.52
C ARG A 82 -8.16 -10.92 7.05
N SER A 83 -7.04 -10.70 7.73
CA SER A 83 -6.97 -10.70 9.20
C SER A 83 -7.33 -9.34 9.79
N CYS A 84 -6.68 -8.26 9.36
CA CYS A 84 -6.91 -6.93 9.92
C CYS A 84 -7.89 -6.06 9.10
N GLY A 85 -8.17 -6.43 7.85
CA GLY A 85 -9.10 -5.69 6.98
C GLY A 85 -8.56 -4.38 6.40
N THR A 86 -7.41 -3.90 6.86
CA THR A 86 -6.83 -2.62 6.45
C THR A 86 -5.56 -2.77 5.64
N GLY A 87 -4.53 -3.43 6.18
CA GLY A 87 -3.19 -3.43 5.57
C GLY A 87 -3.10 -4.24 4.27
N LEU A 88 -2.11 -3.93 3.43
CA LEU A 88 -1.80 -4.70 2.22
C LEU A 88 -0.65 -5.68 2.51
N PRO A 89 -0.87 -7.01 2.41
CA PRO A 89 0.24 -7.96 2.47
C PRO A 89 1.24 -7.72 1.33
N ARG A 90 2.52 -7.55 1.67
CA ARG A 90 3.60 -7.28 0.71
C ARG A 90 4.63 -8.39 0.75
N ARG A 91 5.15 -8.78 -0.42
CA ARG A 91 6.43 -9.52 -0.49
C ARG A 91 7.53 -8.58 -0.05
N ALA A 92 8.41 -9.06 0.83
CA ALA A 92 9.75 -8.51 0.96
C ALA A 92 10.66 -9.24 -0.04
N ASP A 93 11.71 -8.58 -0.54
CA ASP A 93 12.52 -9.00 -1.69
C ASP A 93 13.09 -10.43 -1.60
N ALA A 94 13.21 -11.00 -0.39
CA ALA A 94 13.74 -12.34 -0.14
C ALA A 94 12.75 -13.34 0.50
N MET A 95 11.45 -13.02 0.58
CA MET A 95 10.50 -13.81 1.39
C MET A 95 9.47 -14.57 0.53
N THR A 96 9.36 -15.89 0.75
CA THR A 96 8.35 -16.77 0.11
C THR A 96 6.91 -16.44 0.53
N GLU A 97 6.75 -15.61 1.55
CA GLU A 97 5.47 -15.23 2.14
C GLU A 97 5.30 -13.70 2.15
N ALA A 98 4.14 -13.23 1.74
CA ALA A 98 3.72 -11.84 1.85
C ALA A 98 3.25 -11.56 3.27
N ARG A 99 3.83 -10.57 3.95
CA ARG A 99 3.46 -10.21 5.33
C ARG A 99 2.67 -8.92 5.36
N CYS A 100 1.64 -8.90 6.20
CA CYS A 100 0.92 -7.68 6.57
C CYS A 100 1.54 -7.09 7.85
N GLY A 101 1.47 -5.77 8.02
CA GLY A 101 1.88 -5.10 9.27
C GLY A 101 1.19 -5.60 10.55
N CYS A 102 0.07 -6.32 10.43
CA CYS A 102 -0.58 -6.99 11.58
C CYS A 102 0.07 -8.33 11.98
N GLY A 103 1.21 -8.70 11.38
CA GLY A 103 1.96 -9.91 11.70
C GLY A 103 1.51 -11.18 10.96
N VAL A 104 0.41 -11.14 10.20
CA VAL A 104 -0.06 -12.30 9.44
C VAL A 104 0.70 -12.42 8.12
N GLY A 105 1.25 -13.61 7.88
CA GLY A 105 1.89 -14.01 6.63
C GLY A 105 0.95 -14.81 5.73
N TYR A 106 1.12 -14.65 4.42
CA TYR A 106 0.42 -15.39 3.39
C TYR A 106 1.42 -16.02 2.43
N PRO A 107 1.28 -17.29 2.04
CA PRO A 107 2.12 -17.89 1.01
C PRO A 107 1.98 -17.10 -0.27
N THR A 108 3.09 -16.77 -0.91
CA THR A 108 2.97 -15.89 -2.05
C THR A 108 2.67 -16.65 -3.35
N CYS A 109 1.92 -16.02 -4.26
CA CYS A 109 1.54 -16.63 -5.52
C CYS A 109 2.79 -16.85 -6.41
N PRO A 110 3.04 -18.08 -6.87
CA PRO A 110 4.16 -18.38 -7.77
C PRO A 110 3.94 -17.83 -9.19
N GLU A 111 2.69 -17.57 -9.59
CA GLU A 111 2.39 -17.14 -10.97
C GLU A 111 2.50 -15.63 -11.19
N CYS A 112 1.94 -14.80 -10.31
CA CYS A 112 1.79 -13.37 -10.59
C CYS A 112 2.79 -12.44 -9.87
N GLY A 113 3.73 -12.97 -9.09
CA GLY A 113 4.82 -12.15 -8.51
C GLY A 113 4.41 -11.13 -7.43
N ASP A 114 3.15 -10.72 -7.33
CA ASP A 114 2.70 -9.62 -6.47
C ASP A 114 1.47 -9.98 -5.62
N GLY A 115 0.68 -10.98 -6.03
CA GLY A 115 -0.45 -11.50 -5.25
C GLY A 115 -0.02 -12.57 -4.25
N TRP A 116 -0.79 -12.74 -3.17
CA TRP A 116 -0.63 -13.85 -2.21
C TRP A 116 -1.77 -14.86 -2.33
N LEU A 117 -1.55 -16.04 -1.75
CA LEU A 117 -2.51 -17.13 -1.72
C LEU A 117 -3.33 -17.08 -0.43
N VAL A 118 -4.64 -17.29 -0.57
CA VAL A 118 -5.58 -17.38 0.53
C VAL A 118 -6.36 -18.69 0.46
N LYS A 119 -6.78 -19.19 1.63
CA LYS A 119 -7.65 -20.36 1.72
C LYS A 119 -9.03 -20.02 1.12
N ARG A 120 -9.39 -20.73 0.06
CA ARG A 120 -10.71 -20.69 -0.61
C ARG A 120 -11.34 -22.08 -0.55
N SER A 121 -12.65 -22.12 -0.63
CA SER A 121 -13.43 -23.37 -0.71
C SER A 121 -13.95 -23.52 -2.13
N GLY A 122 -13.79 -24.71 -2.70
CA GLY A 122 -14.36 -25.10 -3.99
C GLY A 122 -15.09 -26.43 -3.89
N PRO A 123 -15.62 -26.94 -5.02
CA PRO A 123 -16.38 -28.19 -5.06
C PRO A 123 -15.55 -29.41 -4.57
N TYR A 124 -14.23 -29.37 -4.76
CA TYR A 124 -13.30 -30.44 -4.36
C TYR A 124 -12.64 -30.20 -2.99
N GLY A 125 -13.17 -29.29 -2.17
CA GLY A 125 -12.64 -28.96 -0.85
C GLY A 125 -11.84 -27.65 -0.80
N ARG A 126 -11.01 -27.51 0.24
CA ARG A 126 -10.24 -26.29 0.51
C ARG A 126 -8.95 -26.27 -0.32
N PHE A 127 -8.61 -25.11 -0.86
CA PHE A 127 -7.37 -24.91 -1.61
C PHE A 127 -6.80 -23.50 -1.38
N LEU A 128 -5.50 -23.32 -1.65
CA LEU A 128 -4.87 -22.00 -1.66
C LEU A 128 -4.96 -21.41 -3.07
N GLY A 129 -5.69 -20.29 -3.21
CA GLY A 129 -5.86 -19.59 -4.48
C GLY A 129 -5.39 -18.15 -4.39
N CYS A 130 -4.91 -17.61 -5.51
CA CYS A 130 -4.46 -16.22 -5.60
C CYS A 130 -5.59 -15.22 -5.32
N VAL A 131 -5.27 -14.16 -4.58
CA VAL A 131 -6.20 -13.06 -4.31
C VAL A 131 -6.59 -12.25 -5.56
N ARG A 132 -5.81 -12.36 -6.64
CA ARG A 132 -6.05 -11.64 -7.90
C ARG A 132 -6.98 -12.40 -8.87
N PHE A 133 -7.58 -13.51 -8.45
CA PHE A 133 -8.59 -14.19 -9.28
C PHE A 133 -9.75 -13.23 -9.64
N PRO A 134 -10.19 -13.15 -10.92
CA PRO A 134 -9.90 -14.04 -12.04
C PRO A 134 -8.66 -13.71 -12.87
N SER A 135 -8.00 -12.57 -12.67
CA SER A 135 -6.83 -12.17 -13.47
C SER A 135 -5.58 -13.02 -13.22
N CYS A 136 -5.54 -13.77 -12.12
CA CYS A 136 -4.53 -14.80 -11.86
C CYS A 136 -5.21 -16.08 -11.36
N VAL A 137 -4.85 -17.22 -11.97
CA VAL A 137 -5.39 -18.55 -11.64
C VAL A 137 -4.46 -19.35 -10.72
N GLY A 138 -3.36 -18.74 -10.28
CA GLY A 138 -2.36 -19.36 -9.42
C GLY A 138 -2.95 -20.01 -8.20
N LYS A 139 -2.60 -21.28 -8.04
CA LYS A 139 -3.05 -22.17 -6.97
C LYS A 139 -1.85 -22.91 -6.39
N SER A 140 -1.92 -23.23 -5.10
CA SER A 140 -0.93 -24.09 -4.47
C SER A 140 -1.63 -25.17 -3.64
N ARG A 141 -1.05 -26.36 -3.64
CA ARG A 141 -1.39 -27.45 -2.72
C ARG A 141 -0.27 -27.48 -1.70
N ARG A 142 -0.51 -26.89 -0.53
CA ARG A 142 0.36 -26.98 0.63
C ARG A 142 -0.49 -27.36 1.83
#